data_AF-A0A355GVL7-F1
#
_entry.id   AF-A0A355GVL7-F1
#
_cell.length_a   1.000
_cell.length_b   1.000
_cell.length_c   1.000
_cell.angle_alpha   90.00
_cell.angle_beta   90.00
_cell.angle_gamma   90.00
#
_symmetry.space_group_name_H-M   'P 1'
#
loop_
_entity.id
_entity.type
_entity.pdbx_description
1 polymer ?
#
loop_
_entity_poly.entity_id
_entity_poly.type
_entity_poly.pdbx_seq_one_letter_code
_entity_poly.pdbx_strand_id
1 'polypeptide(L)'
;MEQTEYDVFQEIVTKHLVRHRSILDVLSKFQESSARVNRAVSKAVTECGCLQINASRQQAPNNIDFRELKDHMASHLEGELCENCREVLEAEVGRTLF
;
A
#
# COMPACT_ATOMS: atom_id res chain seq x y z
N MET A 1 13.54 -2.19 -38.39
CA MET A 1 13.21 -3.18 -37.34
C MET A 1 11.78 -3.63 -37.60
N GLU A 2 11.58 -4.93 -37.70
CA GLU A 2 10.25 -5.53 -37.90
C GLU A 2 9.45 -5.40 -36.60
N GLN A 3 8.20 -4.94 -36.70
CA GLN A 3 7.34 -4.67 -35.55
C GLN A 3 6.84 -6.01 -34.99
N THR A 4 7.03 -6.27 -33.70
CA THR A 4 6.63 -7.55 -33.10
C THR A 4 5.12 -7.59 -32.84
N GLU A 5 4.51 -8.78 -32.72
CA GLU A 5 3.10 -8.91 -32.32
C GLU A 5 2.80 -8.22 -30.97
N TYR A 6 3.77 -8.23 -30.05
CA TYR A 6 3.68 -7.50 -28.78
C TYR A 6 3.58 -5.98 -28.99
N ASP A 7 4.39 -5.42 -29.89
CA ASP A 7 4.36 -3.99 -30.19
C ASP A 7 3.02 -3.56 -30.78
N VAL A 8 2.47 -4.36 -31.70
CA VAL A 8 1.15 -4.11 -32.31
C VAL A 8 0.05 -4.19 -31.25
N PHE A 9 0.11 -5.17 -30.35
CA PHE A 9 -0.84 -5.29 -29.25
C PHE A 9 -0.78 -4.07 -28.31
N GLN A 10 0.42 -3.65 -27.89
CA GLN A 10 0.60 -2.47 -27.03
C GLN A 10 0.11 -1.19 -27.71
N GLU A 11 0.31 -1.06 -29.02
CA GLU A 11 -0.16 0.10 -29.79
C GLU A 11 -1.70 0.15 -29.86
N ILE A 12 -2.35 -1.00 -30.06
CA ILE A 12 -3.82 -1.09 -30.04
C ILE A 12 -4.35 -0.78 -28.64
N VAL A 13 -3.78 -1.37 -27.59
CA VAL A 13 -4.17 -1.10 -26.20
C VAL A 13 -4.02 0.39 -25.88
N THR A 14 -2.90 1.01 -26.25
CA THR A 14 -2.65 2.45 -26.05
C THR A 14 -3.66 3.33 -26.79
N LYS A 15 -4.08 2.95 -28.00
CA LYS A 15 -5.07 3.70 -28.79
C LYS A 15 -6.48 3.66 -28.17
N HIS A 16 -6.79 2.62 -27.39
CA HIS A 16 -8.14 2.40 -26.84
C HIS A 16 -8.23 2.64 -25.32
N LEU A 17 -7.11 2.81 -24.63
CA LEU A 17 -7.06 3.24 -23.23
C LEU A 17 -7.39 4.74 -23.14
N VAL A 18 -8.68 5.05 -22.98
CA VAL A 18 -9.17 6.41 -22.74
C VAL A 18 -9.07 6.81 -21.26
N ARG A 19 -9.09 5.84 -20.34
CA ARG A 19 -8.95 6.05 -18.89
C ARG A 19 -7.50 6.31 -18.50
N HIS A 20 -7.30 7.18 -17.50
CA HIS A 20 -5.99 7.42 -16.86
C HIS A 20 -4.93 7.97 -17.81
N ARG A 21 -5.35 8.60 -18.91
CA ARG A 21 -4.46 9.26 -19.88
C ARG A 21 -3.84 10.54 -19.34
N SER A 22 -4.56 11.23 -18.45
CA SER A 22 -4.03 12.39 -17.73
C SER A 22 -3.25 11.93 -16.51
N ILE A 23 -2.04 12.47 -16.32
CA ILE A 23 -1.30 12.30 -15.07
C ILE A 23 -2.12 12.72 -13.85
N LEU A 24 -3.01 13.71 -14.00
CA LEU A 24 -3.90 14.13 -12.92
C LEU A 24 -4.95 13.07 -12.59
N ASP A 25 -5.47 12.37 -13.60
CA ASP A 25 -6.41 11.27 -13.38
C ASP A 25 -5.72 10.10 -12.69
N VAL A 26 -4.50 9.72 -13.14
CA VAL A 26 -3.66 8.70 -12.48
C VAL A 26 -3.38 9.07 -11.02
N LEU A 27 -2.90 10.28 -10.76
CA LEU A 27 -2.60 10.75 -9.40
C LEU A 27 -3.84 10.74 -8.51
N SER A 28 -4.98 11.20 -9.03
CA SER A 28 -6.24 11.19 -8.27
C SER A 28 -6.68 9.77 -7.91
N LYS A 29 -6.53 8.82 -8.84
CA LYS A 29 -6.87 7.41 -8.63
C LYS A 29 -5.94 6.72 -7.66
N PHE A 30 -4.64 7.01 -7.75
CA PHE A 30 -3.66 6.53 -6.79
C PHE A 30 -3.98 7.02 -5.36
N GLN A 31 -4.34 8.30 -5.21
CA GLN A 31 -4.74 8.85 -3.92
C GLN A 31 -6.02 8.19 -3.38
N GLU A 32 -7.03 8.01 -4.24
CA GLU A 32 -8.29 7.34 -3.87
C GLU A 32 -8.03 5.90 -3.38
N SER A 33 -7.17 5.15 -4.10
CA SER A 33 -6.84 3.78 -3.74
C SER A 33 -6.02 3.69 -2.45
N SER A 34 -5.02 4.56 -2.29
CA SER A 34 -4.23 4.66 -1.07
C SER A 34 -5.11 4.99 0.15
N ALA A 35 -6.12 5.86 -0.03
CA ALA A 35 -7.06 6.20 1.03
C ALA A 35 -7.90 4.99 1.47
N ARG A 36 -8.27 4.08 0.55
CA ARG A 36 -8.99 2.84 0.90
C ARG A 36 -8.14 1.89 1.73
N VAL A 37 -6.87 1.71 1.36
CA VAL A 37 -5.91 0.91 2.16
C VAL A 37 -5.79 1.49 3.57
N ASN A 38 -5.56 2.80 3.70
CA ASN A 38 -5.47 3.47 5.00
C ASN A 38 -6.75 3.30 5.84
N ARG A 39 -7.92 3.35 5.20
CA ARG A 39 -9.20 3.13 5.86
C ARG A 39 -9.36 1.69 6.35
N ALA A 40 -8.92 0.69 5.59
CA ALA A 40 -8.94 -0.71 6.01
C ALA A 40 -8.10 -0.93 7.28
N VAL A 41 -6.88 -0.37 7.33
CA VAL A 41 -6.03 -0.41 8.53
C VAL A 41 -6.70 0.32 9.70
N SER A 42 -7.24 1.51 9.47
CA SER A 42 -7.91 2.29 10.51
C SER A 42 -9.09 1.51 11.10
N LYS A 43 -9.92 0.88 10.27
CA LYS A 43 -11.04 0.03 10.73
C LYS A 43 -10.59 -1.20 11.51
N ALA A 44 -9.49 -1.84 11.11
CA ALA A 44 -8.93 -2.96 11.85
C ALA A 44 -8.59 -2.57 13.30
N VAL A 45 -8.18 -1.31 13.52
CA VAL A 45 -7.84 -0.76 14.83
C VAL A 45 -9.06 -0.19 15.57
N THR A 46 -9.83 0.70 14.94
CA THR A 46 -10.84 1.51 15.64
C THR A 46 -12.22 0.88 15.69
N GLU A 47 -12.55 -0.03 14.76
CA GLU A 47 -13.86 -0.69 14.70
C GLU A 47 -13.78 -2.16 15.10
N CYS A 48 -12.82 -2.91 14.54
CA CYS A 48 -12.66 -4.32 14.85
C CYS A 48 -11.85 -4.55 16.14
N GLY A 49 -10.80 -3.77 16.37
CA GLY A 49 -9.88 -3.94 17.50
C GLY A 49 -8.97 -5.16 17.42
N CYS A 50 -8.81 -5.79 16.24
CA CYS A 50 -7.88 -6.92 16.08
C CYS A 50 -6.41 -6.48 16.05
N LEU A 51 -6.18 -5.20 15.72
CA LEU A 51 -4.88 -4.53 15.87
C LEU A 51 -5.01 -3.37 16.85
N GLN A 52 -3.91 -3.08 17.54
CA GLN A 52 -3.75 -1.89 18.38
C GLN A 52 -2.51 -1.10 17.95
N ILE A 53 -2.62 0.23 17.93
CA ILE A 53 -1.50 1.13 17.66
C ILE A 53 -1.00 1.72 18.98
N ASN A 54 0.24 1.38 19.35
CA ASN A 54 0.90 1.92 20.54
C ASN A 54 1.90 3.00 20.14
N ALA A 55 1.38 4.20 19.87
CA ALA A 55 2.19 5.34 19.47
C ALA A 55 3.08 5.84 20.63
N SER A 56 4.39 5.70 20.47
CA SER A 56 5.37 6.16 21.44
C SER A 56 6.66 6.59 20.74
N ARG A 57 7.43 7.47 21.40
CA ARG A 57 8.77 7.85 20.92
C ARG A 57 9.66 6.61 21.00
N GLN A 58 10.20 6.18 19.86
CA GLN A 58 11.15 5.07 19.81
C GLN A 58 12.47 5.46 20.47
N GLN A 59 13.08 4.52 21.20
CA GLN A 59 14.31 4.74 21.94
C GLN A 59 15.43 3.92 21.31
N ALA A 60 16.56 4.58 21.01
CA ALA A 60 17.77 3.93 20.53
C ALA A 60 18.96 4.40 21.39
N PRO A 61 19.97 3.54 21.63
CA PRO A 61 21.19 3.94 22.33
C PRO A 61 21.94 5.06 21.60
N ASN A 62 22.58 5.96 22.35
CA ASN A 62 23.28 7.12 21.77
C ASN A 62 24.48 6.76 20.87
N ASN A 63 25.04 5.55 21.00
CA ASN A 63 26.24 5.08 20.28
C ASN A 63 25.98 3.81 19.45
N ILE A 64 24.79 3.69 18.86
CA ILE A 64 24.44 2.54 18.03
C ILE A 64 24.89 2.73 16.57
N ASP A 65 25.36 1.65 15.94
CA ASP A 65 25.61 1.66 14.49
C ASP A 65 24.27 1.72 13.74
N PHE A 66 24.22 2.46 12.63
CA PHE A 66 22.99 2.57 11.84
C PHE A 66 22.42 1.20 11.41
N ARG A 67 23.27 0.19 11.19
CA ARG A 67 22.87 -1.17 10.82
C ARG A 67 22.11 -1.90 11.93
N GLU A 68 22.34 -1.53 13.19
CA GLU A 68 21.73 -2.11 14.39
C GLU A 68 20.46 -1.34 14.80
N LEU A 69 20.23 -0.14 14.25
CA LEU A 69 19.08 0.70 14.59
C LEU A 69 17.75 -0.03 14.41
N LYS A 70 17.63 -0.85 13.35
CA LYS A 70 16.41 -1.63 13.05
C LYS A 70 15.96 -2.52 14.22
N ASP A 71 16.90 -3.02 15.02
CA ASP A 71 16.64 -3.94 16.13
C ASP A 71 16.03 -3.22 17.33
N HIS A 72 16.03 -1.88 17.31
CA HIS A 72 15.44 -1.01 18.33
C HIS A 72 14.15 -0.30 17.87
N MET A 73 13.73 -0.47 16.61
CA MET A 73 12.53 0.16 16.08
C MET A 73 11.33 -0.79 16.22
N ALA A 74 10.35 -0.40 17.02
CA ALA A 74 9.09 -1.13 17.12
C ALA A 74 8.23 -0.89 15.86
N SER A 75 7.38 -1.85 15.50
CA SER A 75 6.34 -1.66 14.47
C SER A 75 5.21 -0.73 14.93
N HIS A 76 5.15 -0.44 16.24
CA HIS A 76 4.03 0.23 16.94
C HIS A 76 2.69 -0.51 16.83
N LEU A 77 2.68 -1.76 16.36
CA LEU A 77 1.49 -2.59 16.24
C LEU A 77 1.52 -3.72 17.27
N GLU A 78 0.39 -3.91 17.95
CA GLU A 78 0.10 -5.07 18.79
C GLU A 78 -1.13 -5.80 18.29
N GLY A 79 -1.16 -7.12 18.48
CA GLY A 79 -2.22 -7.99 17.96
C GLY A 79 -1.94 -8.49 16.53
N GLU A 80 -2.95 -9.15 15.95
CA GLU A 80 -2.88 -9.72 14.62
C GLU A 80 -4.20 -9.49 13.88
N LEU A 81 -4.12 -9.26 12.56
CA LEU A 81 -5.31 -9.16 11.73
C LEU A 81 -6.12 -10.46 11.80
N CYS A 82 -7.40 -10.34 12.17
CA CYS A 82 -8.36 -11.42 11.99
C CYS A 82 -8.59 -11.69 10.50
N GLU A 83 -9.16 -12.85 10.17
CA GLU A 83 -9.39 -13.29 8.79
C GLU A 83 -10.13 -12.24 7.94
N ASN A 84 -11.23 -11.68 8.46
CA ASN A 84 -12.01 -10.68 7.75
C ASN A 84 -11.23 -9.36 7.50
N CYS A 85 -10.50 -8.85 8.50
CA CYS A 85 -9.72 -7.63 8.32
C CYS A 85 -8.53 -7.84 7.38
N ARG A 86 -7.93 -9.04 7.41
CA ARG A 86 -6.87 -9.45 6.49
C ARG A 86 -7.36 -9.48 5.05
N GLU A 87 -8.49 -10.16 4.78
CA GLU A 87 -9.06 -10.25 3.44
C GLU A 87 -9.36 -8.86 2.85
N VAL A 88 -10.00 -7.99 3.64
CA VAL A 88 -10.30 -6.61 3.20
C VAL A 88 -9.02 -5.83 2.91
N LEU A 89 -8.01 -5.92 3.76
CA LEU A 89 -6.75 -5.19 3.57
C LEU A 89 -5.99 -5.71 2.34
N GLU A 90 -5.89 -7.02 2.17
CA GLU A 90 -5.24 -7.66 1.01
C GLU A 90 -5.93 -7.28 -0.29
N ALA A 91 -7.27 -7.23 -0.30
CA ALA A 91 -8.04 -6.81 -1.47
C ALA A 91 -7.76 -5.34 -1.86
N GLU A 92 -7.71 -4.42 -0.90
CA GLU A 92 -7.43 -3.01 -1.17
C GLU A 92 -5.97 -2.75 -1.56
N VAL A 93 -5.02 -3.50 -0.97
CA VAL A 93 -3.61 -3.46 -1.38
C VAL A 93 -3.46 -3.98 -2.80
N GLY A 94 -4.10 -5.12 -3.11
CA GLY A 94 -4.10 -5.71 -4.45
C GLY A 94 -4.61 -4.73 -5.51
N ARG A 95 -5.76 -4.09 -5.27
CA ARG A 95 -6.33 -3.04 -6.15
C ARG A 95 -5.46 -1.81 -6.33
N THR A 96 -4.55 -1.55 -5.41
CA THR A 96 -3.63 -0.40 -5.48
C THR A 96 -2.38 -0.73 -6.28
N LEU A 97 -1.93 -1.99 -6.26
CA LEU A 97 -0.71 -2.44 -6.91
C LEU A 97 -0.93 -2.98 -8.34
N PHE A 98 -2.13 -3.46 -8.66
CA PHE A 98 -2.48 -4.11 -9.92
C PHE A 98 -3.78 -3.53 -10.51
#